data_AF-A0A834YGG5-F1
#
_entry.id   AF-A0A834YGG5-F1
#
_cell.length_a   1.000
_cell.length_b   1.000
_cell.length_c   1.000
_cell.angle_alpha   90.00
_cell.angle_beta   90.00
_cell.angle_gamma   90.00
#
_symmetry.space_group_name_H-M   'P 1'
#
loop_
_entity.id
_entity.type
_entity.pdbx_description
1 polymer ?
#
loop_
_entity_poly.entity_id
_entity_poly.type
_entity_poly.pdbx_seq_one_letter_code
_entity_poly.pdbx_strand_id
1 'polypeptide(L)'
;MLDINLFREDKGNNPELIRESQRRRFANVELVDEIIHLDKEWRQRQFELDNLRKDFNKINKEVARLKIAGEDATGMIKNTDENKLSTAKKDAEVQEARAALYSRLETIGNLVHDSVPVSNDEANNAVIRSCGEKRMDPKLRNHVELVELLGIADLKKGANVAGGRGFYLKGAGVLLNQALINFGFAFLAKRNYTLLQTPFFMRKDIMAKCAQLAQFDEELYKVTGEGEDKYLIATAEQPLCAYHLDDWIHPSQLPIRYAGYSTCFRKEAGSHGRDTLGIFRVHQFEKVEQFCITSPNGNDSWDMHEEMIKNSEDFYKELNIPYQVVAIVSGALNDAAAKKYDLEGWFPASKTYRELVSCSNCTDYQSRRLEIRYGQKKSNEQVKQYVHLLNSTLTATERTICCILENYQKEDGIEIPIALQPFMGGITFLPFQSIPATEAKGKKSKA
;
A
#
# COMPACT_ATOMS: atom_id res chain seq x y z
N MET A 1 -11.91 0.48 2.66
CA MET A 1 -13.27 -0.05 2.53
C MET A 1 -14.16 1.04 1.94
N LEU A 2 -15.19 0.66 1.18
CA LEU A 2 -16.18 1.60 0.66
C LEU A 2 -17.17 2.05 1.76
N ASP A 3 -17.82 3.19 1.53
CA ASP A 3 -18.93 3.65 2.38
C ASP A 3 -20.15 2.73 2.20
N ILE A 4 -20.69 2.20 3.30
CA ILE A 4 -21.89 1.38 3.27
C ILE A 4 -23.10 2.11 2.67
N ASN A 5 -23.14 3.43 2.75
CA ASN A 5 -24.22 4.21 2.13
C ASN A 5 -24.24 4.08 0.61
N LEU A 6 -23.10 3.84 -0.05
CA LEU A 6 -23.05 3.66 -1.50
C LEU A 6 -23.85 2.42 -1.96
N PHE A 7 -24.07 1.45 -1.08
CA PHE A 7 -24.86 0.24 -1.33
C PHE A 7 -26.37 0.46 -1.13
N ARG A 8 -26.79 1.63 -0.62
CA ARG A 8 -28.19 1.89 -0.23
C ARG A 8 -28.93 2.72 -1.26
N GLU A 9 -29.66 2.04 -2.13
CA GLU A 9 -30.57 2.67 -3.10
C GLU A 9 -31.70 3.46 -2.41
N ASP A 10 -32.20 2.98 -1.26
CA ASP A 10 -33.21 3.68 -0.43
C ASP A 10 -32.72 5.03 0.11
N LYS A 11 -31.41 5.29 0.05
CA LYS A 11 -30.79 6.58 0.39
C LYS A 11 -30.36 7.40 -0.84
N GLY A 12 -30.81 7.04 -2.04
CA GLY A 12 -30.52 7.75 -3.28
C GLY A 12 -29.15 7.47 -3.89
N ASN A 13 -28.44 6.43 -3.44
CA ASN A 13 -27.17 6.01 -4.04
C ASN A 13 -27.40 4.99 -5.16
N ASN A 14 -26.35 4.72 -5.94
CA ASN A 14 -26.39 3.79 -7.06
C ASN A 14 -25.40 2.62 -6.85
N PRO A 15 -25.86 1.48 -6.28
CA PRO A 15 -25.02 0.29 -6.11
C PRO A 15 -24.49 -0.31 -7.42
N GLU A 16 -25.09 0.04 -8.57
CA GLU A 16 -24.60 -0.42 -9.87
C GLU A 16 -23.19 0.07 -10.18
N LEU A 17 -22.79 1.23 -9.66
CA LEU A 17 -21.42 1.72 -9.78
C LEU A 17 -20.41 0.78 -9.10
N ILE A 18 -20.82 0.16 -7.98
CA ILE A 18 -20.00 -0.82 -7.26
C ILE A 18 -19.96 -2.14 -8.05
N ARG A 19 -21.10 -2.59 -8.58
CA ARG A 19 -21.17 -3.79 -9.44
C ARG A 19 -20.29 -3.65 -10.68
N GLU A 20 -20.33 -2.48 -11.32
CA GLU A 20 -19.50 -2.21 -12.49
C GLU A 20 -18.01 -2.16 -12.13
N SER A 21 -17.64 -1.54 -11.00
CA SER A 21 -16.28 -1.58 -10.50
C SER A 21 -15.79 -3.01 -10.24
N GLN A 22 -16.62 -3.87 -9.63
CA GLN A 22 -16.31 -5.30 -9.44
C GLN A 22 -16.12 -6.03 -10.77
N ARG A 23 -16.99 -5.80 -11.77
CA ARG A 23 -16.84 -6.37 -13.12
C ARG A 23 -15.53 -5.94 -13.76
N ARG A 24 -15.18 -4.66 -13.70
CA ARG A 24 -13.90 -4.14 -14.21
C ARG A 24 -12.70 -4.77 -13.48
N ARG A 25 -12.81 -5.06 -12.19
CA ARG A 25 -11.77 -5.78 -11.41
C ARG A 25 -11.73 -7.28 -11.66
N PHE A 26 -12.64 -7.84 -12.48
CA PHE A 26 -12.81 -9.29 -12.66
C PHE A 26 -13.11 -10.01 -11.33
N ALA A 27 -13.75 -9.30 -10.41
CA ALA A 27 -14.12 -9.79 -9.09
C ALA A 27 -15.59 -10.22 -9.04
N ASN A 28 -15.94 -10.99 -8.00
CA ASN A 28 -17.30 -11.47 -7.78
C ASN A 28 -18.27 -10.28 -7.59
N VAL A 29 -19.32 -10.22 -8.42
CA VAL A 29 -20.31 -9.14 -8.43
C VAL A 29 -21.43 -9.42 -7.43
N GLU A 30 -21.76 -10.70 -7.22
CA GLU A 30 -22.77 -11.19 -6.29
C GLU A 30 -22.49 -10.76 -4.84
N LEU A 31 -21.22 -10.52 -4.50
CA LEU A 31 -20.80 -9.96 -3.21
C LEU A 31 -21.47 -8.61 -2.90
N VAL A 32 -21.76 -7.79 -3.93
CA VAL A 32 -22.48 -6.52 -3.73
C VAL A 32 -23.89 -6.75 -3.22
N ASP A 33 -24.59 -7.74 -3.77
CA ASP A 33 -25.96 -8.09 -3.37
C ASP A 33 -25.98 -8.78 -2.00
N GLU A 34 -24.97 -9.60 -1.69
CA GLU A 34 -24.77 -10.18 -0.35
C GLU A 34 -24.62 -9.06 0.70
N ILE A 35 -23.79 -8.05 0.44
CA ILE A 35 -23.61 -6.89 1.35
C ILE A 35 -24.91 -6.10 1.52
N ILE A 36 -25.66 -5.87 0.44
CA ILE A 36 -26.97 -5.19 0.51
C ILE A 36 -27.93 -5.98 1.39
N HIS A 37 -27.94 -7.30 1.28
CA HIS A 37 -28.78 -8.17 2.11
C HIS A 37 -28.36 -8.11 3.58
N LEU A 38 -27.07 -8.27 3.88
CA LEU A 38 -26.52 -8.19 5.23
C LEU A 38 -26.76 -6.80 5.88
N ASP A 39 -26.70 -5.71 5.10
CA ASP A 39 -27.04 -4.37 5.58
C ASP A 39 -28.52 -4.25 5.97
N LYS A 40 -29.43 -4.83 5.19
CA LYS A 40 -30.86 -4.86 5.52
C LYS A 40 -31.12 -5.66 6.80
N GLU A 41 -30.52 -6.83 6.95
CA GLU A 41 -30.64 -7.64 8.16
C GLU A 41 -30.09 -6.91 9.40
N TRP A 42 -28.90 -6.31 9.28
CA TRP A 42 -28.31 -5.54 10.36
C TRP A 42 -29.18 -4.36 10.78
N ARG A 43 -29.68 -3.57 9.81
CA ARG A 43 -30.59 -2.44 10.08
C ARG A 43 -31.91 -2.89 10.72
N GLN A 44 -32.48 -4.00 10.27
CA GLN A 44 -33.70 -4.55 10.85
C GLN A 44 -33.48 -4.97 12.32
N ARG A 45 -32.38 -5.68 12.61
CA ARG A 45 -32.02 -6.06 13.98
C ARG A 45 -31.74 -4.84 14.86
N GLN A 46 -31.09 -3.80 14.31
CA GLN A 46 -30.84 -2.54 15.00
C GLN A 46 -32.16 -1.81 15.34
N PHE A 47 -33.11 -1.76 14.40
CA PHE A 47 -34.43 -1.19 14.63
C PHE A 47 -35.20 -1.93 15.73
N GLU A 48 -35.16 -3.27 15.73
CA GLU A 48 -35.77 -4.08 16.79
C GLU A 48 -35.13 -3.83 18.16
N LEU A 49 -33.79 -3.71 18.22
CA LEU A 49 -33.08 -3.35 19.44
C LEU A 49 -33.47 -1.95 19.96
N ASP A 50 -33.59 -0.98 19.06
CA ASP A 50 -33.97 0.39 19.42
C ASP A 50 -35.42 0.45 19.95
N ASN A 51 -36.32 -0.37 19.39
CA ASN A 51 -37.69 -0.53 19.92
C ASN A 51 -37.69 -1.17 21.31
N LEU A 52 -36.91 -2.24 21.54
CA LEU A 52 -36.79 -2.86 22.87
C LEU A 52 -36.29 -1.85 23.91
N ARG A 53 -35.29 -1.04 23.57
CA ARG A 53 -34.77 0.05 24.42
C ARG A 53 -35.80 1.14 24.67
N LYS A 54 -36.60 1.49 23.67
CA LYS A 54 -37.71 2.46 23.81
C LYS A 54 -38.79 1.93 24.75
N ASP A 55 -39.16 0.65 24.62
CA ASP A 55 -40.13 -0.01 25.48
C ASP A 55 -39.62 -0.14 26.91
N PHE A 56 -38.34 -0.50 27.08
CA PHE A 56 -37.68 -0.49 28.38
C PHE A 56 -37.80 0.87 29.07
N ASN A 57 -37.46 1.95 28.37
CA ASN A 57 -37.54 3.30 28.91
C ASN A 57 -38.98 3.70 29.26
N LYS A 58 -39.97 3.23 28.50
CA LYS A 58 -41.39 3.46 28.79
C LYS A 58 -41.84 2.70 30.05
N ILE A 59 -41.52 1.41 30.15
CA ILE A 59 -41.84 0.57 31.31
C ILE A 59 -41.17 1.12 32.57
N ASN A 60 -39.90 1.51 32.48
CA ASN A 60 -39.15 2.01 33.62
C ASN A 60 -39.71 3.35 34.16
N LYS A 61 -40.18 4.24 33.27
CA LYS A 61 -40.90 5.46 33.67
C LYS A 61 -42.20 5.14 34.40
N GLU A 62 -42.93 4.13 33.93
CA GLU A 62 -44.20 3.71 34.55
C GLU A 62 -43.98 3.05 35.91
N VAL A 63 -42.95 2.19 36.05
CA VAL A 63 -42.54 1.61 37.33
C VAL A 63 -42.19 2.71 38.35
N ALA A 64 -41.47 3.75 37.92
CA ALA A 64 -41.16 4.89 38.78
C ALA A 64 -42.43 5.63 39.22
N ARG A 65 -43.39 5.84 38.30
CA ARG A 65 -44.69 6.45 38.61
C ARG A 65 -45.47 5.66 39.65
N LEU A 66 -45.60 4.34 39.47
CA LEU A 66 -46.32 3.45 40.39
C LEU A 66 -45.66 3.40 41.78
N LYS A 67 -44.33 3.34 41.84
CA LYS A 67 -43.59 3.39 43.12
C LYS A 67 -43.80 4.70 43.87
N ILE A 68 -43.84 5.84 43.17
CA ILE A 68 -44.12 7.14 43.79
C ILE A 68 -45.57 7.20 44.30
N ALA A 69 -46.52 6.60 43.56
CA ALA A 69 -47.93 6.53 43.94
C ALA A 69 -48.23 5.51 45.06
N GLY A 70 -47.27 4.68 45.46
CA GLY A 70 -47.47 3.61 46.45
C GLY A 70 -48.25 2.41 45.92
N GLU A 71 -48.37 2.26 44.60
CA GLU A 71 -49.08 1.18 43.93
C GLU A 71 -48.17 -0.05 43.69
N ASP A 72 -48.76 -1.24 43.47
CA ASP A 72 -48.01 -2.46 43.18
C ASP A 72 -47.37 -2.42 41.77
N ALA A 73 -46.04 -2.39 41.74
CA ALA A 73 -45.26 -2.41 40.51
C ALA A 73 -44.64 -3.79 40.19
N THR A 74 -44.92 -4.84 40.96
CA THR A 74 -44.21 -6.13 40.91
C THR A 74 -44.26 -6.79 39.52
N GLY A 75 -45.42 -6.75 38.86
CA GLY A 75 -45.59 -7.26 37.49
C GLY A 75 -44.78 -6.48 36.44
N MET A 76 -44.74 -5.15 36.55
CA MET A 76 -43.96 -4.32 35.64
C MET A 76 -42.44 -4.43 35.89
N ILE A 77 -42.03 -4.65 37.13
CA ILE A 77 -40.63 -4.94 37.47
C ILE A 77 -40.18 -6.24 36.79
N LYS A 78 -41.00 -7.30 36.82
CA LYS A 78 -40.70 -8.56 36.10
C LYS A 78 -40.59 -8.34 34.59
N ASN A 79 -41.51 -7.59 33.98
CA ASN A 79 -41.43 -7.22 32.56
C ASN A 79 -40.16 -6.41 32.23
N THR A 80 -39.66 -5.61 33.18
CA THR A 80 -38.42 -4.84 33.02
C THR A 80 -37.21 -5.76 32.94
N ASP A 81 -37.15 -6.81 33.77
CA ASP A 81 -36.04 -7.76 33.75
C ASP A 81 -36.09 -8.70 32.54
N GLU A 82 -37.28 -9.13 32.10
CA GLU A 82 -37.47 -9.84 30.84
C GLU A 82 -37.01 -9.00 29.63
N ASN A 83 -37.38 -7.72 29.59
CA ASN A 83 -36.94 -6.80 28.53
C ASN A 83 -35.41 -6.59 28.53
N LYS A 84 -34.75 -6.50 29.70
CA LYS A 84 -33.28 -6.42 29.78
C LYS A 84 -32.62 -7.63 29.14
N LEU A 85 -33.13 -8.84 29.41
CA LEU A 85 -32.61 -10.08 28.83
C LEU A 85 -32.80 -10.09 27.31
N SER A 86 -33.98 -9.72 26.82
CA SER A 86 -34.24 -9.59 25.38
C SER A 86 -33.36 -8.53 24.72
N THR A 87 -33.14 -7.39 25.37
CA THR A 87 -32.25 -6.31 24.88
C THR A 87 -30.81 -6.78 24.79
N ALA A 88 -30.30 -7.48 25.81
CA ALA A 88 -28.94 -8.01 25.81
C ALA A 88 -28.73 -9.06 24.71
N LYS A 89 -29.69 -9.98 24.54
CA LYS A 89 -29.67 -10.96 23.44
C LYS A 89 -29.69 -10.26 22.08
N LYS A 90 -30.56 -9.26 21.92
CA LYS A 90 -30.71 -8.55 20.64
C LYS A 90 -29.49 -7.70 20.31
N ASP A 91 -28.85 -7.10 21.30
CA ASP A 91 -27.58 -6.37 21.13
C ASP A 91 -26.48 -7.31 20.61
N ALA A 92 -26.37 -8.53 21.15
CA ALA A 92 -25.44 -9.53 20.62
C ALA A 92 -25.74 -9.91 19.16
N GLU A 93 -27.01 -10.14 18.80
CA GLU A 93 -27.43 -10.42 17.41
C GLU A 93 -27.11 -9.26 16.44
N VAL A 94 -27.18 -8.01 16.93
CA VAL A 94 -26.81 -6.82 16.16
C VAL A 94 -25.29 -6.75 15.96
N GLN A 95 -24.49 -7.02 17.00
CA GLN A 95 -23.03 -7.05 16.86
C GLN A 95 -22.57 -8.16 15.91
N GLU A 96 -23.18 -9.35 15.98
CA GLU A 96 -22.88 -10.45 15.06
C GLU A 96 -23.23 -10.10 13.61
N ALA A 97 -24.44 -9.56 13.36
CA ALA A 97 -24.83 -9.10 12.03
C ALA A 97 -23.91 -8.01 11.50
N ARG A 98 -23.48 -7.08 12.36
CA ARG A 98 -22.52 -6.04 12.00
C ARG A 98 -21.15 -6.63 11.64
N ALA A 99 -20.65 -7.58 12.42
CA ALA A 99 -19.37 -8.24 12.13
C ALA A 99 -19.43 -9.01 10.81
N ALA A 100 -20.53 -9.73 10.54
CA ALA A 100 -20.75 -10.41 9.27
C ALA A 100 -20.75 -9.41 8.09
N LEU A 101 -21.54 -8.34 8.19
CA LEU A 101 -21.59 -7.27 7.18
C LEU A 101 -20.20 -6.67 6.89
N TYR A 102 -19.47 -6.26 7.94
CA TYR A 102 -18.19 -5.58 7.76
C TYR A 102 -17.10 -6.54 7.25
N SER A 103 -17.12 -7.82 7.62
CA SER A 103 -16.16 -8.78 7.08
C SER A 103 -16.31 -8.99 5.57
N ARG A 104 -17.54 -8.86 5.01
CA ARG A 104 -17.79 -8.84 3.57
C ARG A 104 -17.50 -7.49 2.93
N LEU A 105 -17.86 -6.39 3.60
CA LEU A 105 -17.62 -5.05 3.08
C LEU A 105 -16.12 -4.77 2.90
N GLU A 106 -15.27 -5.32 3.78
CA GLU A 106 -13.82 -5.18 3.72
C GLU A 106 -13.17 -5.89 2.54
N THR A 107 -13.85 -6.86 1.91
CA THR A 107 -13.34 -7.57 0.72
C THR A 107 -13.74 -6.91 -0.59
N ILE A 108 -14.53 -5.82 -0.56
CA ILE A 108 -14.81 -5.02 -1.75
C ILE A 108 -13.67 -4.03 -1.99
N GLY A 109 -13.11 -4.08 -3.19
CA GLY A 109 -12.09 -3.13 -3.65
C GLY A 109 -12.63 -1.72 -3.83
N ASN A 110 -11.73 -0.75 -3.88
CA ASN A 110 -12.04 0.65 -4.15
C ASN A 110 -12.69 0.80 -5.53
N LEU A 111 -13.42 1.90 -5.73
CA LEU A 111 -14.00 2.21 -7.04
C LEU A 111 -12.88 2.45 -8.05
N VAL A 112 -12.93 1.73 -9.17
CA VAL A 112 -11.95 1.89 -10.24
C VAL A 112 -12.24 3.20 -10.99
N HIS A 113 -11.24 4.07 -11.10
CA HIS A 113 -11.37 5.33 -11.85
C HIS A 113 -11.64 5.06 -13.34
N ASP A 114 -12.45 5.88 -14.00
CA ASP A 114 -12.90 5.67 -15.38
C ASP A 114 -11.74 5.60 -16.40
N SER A 115 -10.64 6.29 -16.11
CA SER A 115 -9.45 6.27 -16.97
C SER A 115 -8.61 4.99 -16.89
N VAL A 116 -8.94 4.04 -16.00
CA VAL A 116 -8.16 2.81 -15.82
C VAL A 116 -8.46 1.82 -16.96
N PRO A 117 -7.43 1.31 -17.66
CA PRO A 117 -7.62 0.33 -18.73
C PRO A 117 -8.22 -0.97 -18.17
N VAL A 118 -9.25 -1.50 -18.84
CA VAL A 118 -9.97 -2.69 -18.37
C VAL A 118 -9.35 -3.95 -18.98
N SER A 119 -8.63 -4.71 -18.17
CA SER A 119 -8.05 -6.01 -18.53
C SER A 119 -7.65 -6.77 -17.27
N ASN A 120 -7.56 -8.10 -17.37
CA ASN A 120 -7.07 -8.99 -16.31
C ASN A 120 -5.63 -9.48 -16.56
N ASP A 121 -4.95 -8.87 -17.53
CA ASP A 121 -3.59 -9.25 -17.93
C ASP A 121 -2.70 -8.00 -17.98
N GLU A 122 -1.67 -7.99 -17.13
CA GLU A 122 -0.68 -6.91 -17.03
C GLU A 122 0.08 -6.66 -18.33
N ALA A 123 0.12 -7.62 -19.27
CA ALA A 123 0.65 -7.38 -20.61
C ALA A 123 -0.12 -6.29 -21.38
N ASN A 124 -1.35 -5.97 -20.95
CA ASN A 124 -2.19 -4.91 -21.50
C ASN A 124 -2.09 -3.58 -20.72
N ASN A 125 -1.13 -3.44 -19.79
CA ASN A 125 -0.83 -2.15 -19.16
C ASN A 125 -0.56 -1.10 -20.24
N ALA A 126 -1.25 0.04 -20.16
CA ALA A 126 -1.17 1.07 -21.18
C ALA A 126 0.08 1.95 -20.95
N VAL A 127 0.97 2.04 -21.94
CA VAL A 127 2.09 2.99 -21.87
C VAL A 127 1.56 4.41 -22.02
N ILE A 128 1.77 5.22 -20.99
CA ILE A 128 1.28 6.61 -20.93
C ILE A 128 2.37 7.58 -21.38
N ARG A 129 3.61 7.34 -20.94
CA ARG A 129 4.79 8.17 -21.26
C ARG A 129 6.04 7.30 -21.36
N SER A 130 7.02 7.76 -22.14
CA SER A 130 8.38 7.19 -22.17
C SER A 130 9.39 8.32 -22.15
N CYS A 131 10.54 8.09 -21.51
CA CYS A 131 11.60 9.08 -21.35
C CYS A 131 12.99 8.44 -21.42
N GLY A 132 13.94 9.16 -22.01
CA GLY A 132 15.34 8.73 -22.13
C GLY A 132 15.60 7.83 -23.34
N GLU A 133 16.87 7.68 -23.67
CA GLU A 133 17.33 6.82 -24.77
C GLU A 133 17.74 5.45 -24.23
N LYS A 134 17.10 4.38 -24.73
CA LYS A 134 17.41 3.01 -24.32
C LYS A 134 18.81 2.62 -24.80
N ARG A 135 19.64 2.16 -23.86
CA ARG A 135 20.91 1.50 -24.19
C ARG A 135 20.64 0.13 -24.82
N MET A 136 21.20 -0.11 -26.02
CA MET A 136 20.93 -1.31 -26.83
C MET A 136 22.19 -2.08 -27.23
N ASP A 137 23.34 -1.77 -26.63
CA ASP A 137 24.61 -2.42 -26.98
C ASP A 137 24.52 -3.96 -26.86
N PRO A 138 25.14 -4.71 -27.77
CA PRO A 138 25.20 -6.16 -27.65
C PRO A 138 26.10 -6.58 -26.47
N LYS A 139 25.83 -7.77 -25.90
CA LYS A 139 26.65 -8.40 -24.85
C LYS A 139 26.80 -7.60 -23.54
N LEU A 140 25.82 -6.76 -23.20
CA LEU A 140 25.76 -6.13 -21.87
C LEU A 140 25.52 -7.17 -20.78
N ARG A 141 26.20 -7.00 -19.65
CA ARG A 141 26.07 -7.86 -18.48
C ARG A 141 24.82 -7.50 -17.70
N ASN A 142 24.15 -8.51 -17.15
CA ASN A 142 23.02 -8.28 -16.24
C ASN A 142 23.53 -7.87 -14.85
N HIS A 143 22.65 -7.28 -14.04
CA HIS A 143 23.01 -6.82 -12.70
C HIS A 143 23.52 -7.94 -11.77
N VAL A 144 23.13 -9.20 -11.97
CA VAL A 144 23.59 -10.32 -11.14
C VAL A 144 25.10 -10.53 -11.32
N GLU A 145 25.57 -10.56 -12.56
CA GLU A 145 27.00 -10.65 -12.90
C GLU A 145 27.75 -9.39 -12.42
N LEU A 146 27.19 -8.21 -12.63
CA LEU A 146 27.82 -6.94 -12.25
C LEU A 146 28.00 -6.80 -10.74
N VAL A 147 27.03 -7.27 -9.94
CA VAL A 147 27.13 -7.31 -8.47
C VAL A 147 28.31 -8.18 -8.03
N GLU A 148 28.53 -9.32 -8.68
CA GLU A 148 29.64 -10.23 -8.39
C GLU A 148 30.99 -9.63 -8.81
N LEU A 149 31.09 -9.11 -10.03
CA LEU A 149 32.32 -8.49 -10.56
C LEU A 149 32.78 -7.30 -9.70
N LEU A 150 31.84 -6.50 -9.20
CA LEU A 150 32.14 -5.38 -8.31
C LEU A 150 32.40 -5.79 -6.85
N GLY A 151 31.98 -7.00 -6.44
CA GLY A 151 32.07 -7.44 -5.04
C GLY A 151 31.19 -6.63 -4.06
N ILE A 152 30.16 -5.94 -4.55
CA ILE A 152 29.32 -5.02 -3.76
C ILE A 152 28.22 -5.71 -2.97
N ALA A 153 27.96 -6.99 -3.25
CA ALA A 153 27.10 -7.82 -2.43
C ALA A 153 27.64 -9.26 -2.31
N ASP A 154 27.25 -9.95 -1.24
CA ASP A 154 27.56 -11.36 -1.02
C ASP A 154 26.27 -12.18 -0.86
N LEU A 155 25.80 -12.71 -1.99
CA LEU A 155 24.56 -13.50 -2.06
C LEU A 155 24.74 -14.88 -1.42
N LYS A 156 25.94 -15.47 -1.54
CA LYS A 156 26.22 -16.81 -0.98
C LYS A 156 26.25 -16.77 0.55
N LYS A 157 26.97 -15.80 1.13
CA LYS A 157 27.01 -15.63 2.59
C LYS A 157 25.65 -15.18 3.13
N GLY A 158 24.93 -14.35 2.38
CA GLY A 158 23.55 -13.99 2.72
C GLY A 158 22.63 -15.19 2.77
N ALA A 159 22.68 -16.04 1.73
CA ALA A 159 21.87 -17.24 1.66
C ALA A 159 22.17 -18.25 2.78
N ASN A 160 23.44 -18.37 3.18
CA ASN A 160 23.84 -19.22 4.30
C ASN A 160 23.27 -18.75 5.65
N VAL A 161 22.98 -17.45 5.80
CA VAL A 161 22.52 -16.86 7.08
C VAL A 161 21.00 -16.72 7.11
N ALA A 162 20.39 -16.23 6.04
CA ALA A 162 18.96 -15.88 5.99
C ALA A 162 18.11 -16.78 5.07
N GLY A 163 18.72 -17.78 4.42
CA GLY A 163 18.06 -18.60 3.40
C GLY A 163 17.99 -17.92 2.03
N GLY A 164 17.22 -18.51 1.10
CA GLY A 164 17.08 -17.98 -0.26
C GLY A 164 16.73 -16.49 -0.28
N ARG A 165 17.27 -15.74 -1.25
CA ARG A 165 17.15 -14.28 -1.38
C ARG A 165 17.79 -13.45 -0.25
N GLY A 166 18.52 -14.08 0.68
CA GLY A 166 19.39 -13.39 1.63
C GLY A 166 20.65 -12.85 0.96
N PHE A 167 21.09 -11.66 1.34
CA PHE A 167 22.31 -11.02 0.84
C PHE A 167 22.98 -10.16 1.92
N TYR A 168 24.27 -9.90 1.75
CA TYR A 168 24.96 -8.79 2.41
C TYR A 168 25.31 -7.73 1.36
N LEU A 169 25.07 -6.45 1.60
CA LEU A 169 25.78 -5.39 0.87
C LEU A 169 27.18 -5.20 1.49
N LYS A 170 28.16 -4.84 0.66
CA LYS A 170 29.57 -4.64 1.06
C LYS A 170 30.16 -3.41 0.39
N GLY A 171 31.07 -2.73 1.10
CA GLY A 171 31.88 -1.64 0.56
C GLY A 171 31.05 -0.60 -0.20
N ALA A 172 31.38 -0.39 -1.48
CA ALA A 172 30.68 0.56 -2.35
C ALA A 172 29.17 0.25 -2.53
N GLY A 173 28.73 -1.01 -2.36
CA GLY A 173 27.30 -1.35 -2.39
C GLY A 173 26.52 -0.74 -1.23
N VAL A 174 27.11 -0.73 -0.03
CA VAL A 174 26.52 -0.06 1.14
C VAL A 174 26.47 1.44 0.91
N LEU A 175 27.56 2.03 0.39
CA LEU A 175 27.61 3.47 0.10
C LEU A 175 26.58 3.85 -0.97
N LEU A 176 26.44 3.08 -2.04
CA LEU A 176 25.47 3.36 -3.12
C LEU A 176 24.03 3.27 -2.62
N ASN A 177 23.72 2.30 -1.75
CA ASN A 177 22.43 2.21 -1.10
C ASN A 177 22.13 3.45 -0.25
N GLN A 178 23.07 3.84 0.62
CA GLN A 178 22.95 5.06 1.43
C GLN A 178 22.86 6.33 0.58
N ALA A 179 23.59 6.38 -0.55
CA ALA A 179 23.55 7.51 -1.47
C ALA A 179 22.16 7.68 -2.11
N LEU A 180 21.50 6.59 -2.50
CA LEU A 180 20.14 6.65 -3.04
C LEU A 180 19.12 7.11 -2.00
N ILE A 181 19.22 6.63 -0.75
CA ILE A 181 18.34 7.07 0.35
C ILE A 181 18.51 8.57 0.59
N ASN A 182 19.75 9.03 0.76
CA ASN A 182 20.06 10.43 1.04
C ASN A 182 19.71 11.35 -0.14
N PHE A 183 19.96 10.92 -1.37
CA PHE A 183 19.53 11.65 -2.56
C PHE A 183 18.01 11.76 -2.62
N GLY A 184 17.28 10.66 -2.36
CA GLY A 184 15.82 10.65 -2.33
C GLY A 184 15.23 11.62 -1.29
N PHE A 185 15.79 11.63 -0.08
CA PHE A 185 15.41 12.59 0.95
C PHE A 185 15.75 14.03 0.60
N ALA A 186 16.96 14.31 0.10
CA ALA A 186 17.33 15.65 -0.34
C ALA A 186 16.43 16.14 -1.48
N PHE A 187 16.02 15.24 -2.39
CA PHE A 187 15.15 15.51 -3.52
C PHE A 187 13.73 15.87 -3.09
N LEU A 188 13.14 15.13 -2.13
CA LEU A 188 11.79 15.39 -1.63
C LEU A 188 11.74 16.55 -0.62
N ALA A 189 12.78 16.76 0.18
CA ALA A 189 12.87 17.90 1.09
C ALA A 189 12.80 19.24 0.33
N LYS A 190 13.46 19.33 -0.83
CA LYS A 190 13.38 20.49 -1.75
C LYS A 190 11.97 20.71 -2.31
N ARG A 191 11.08 19.72 -2.21
CA ARG A 191 9.68 19.75 -2.64
C ARG A 191 8.71 19.86 -1.47
N ASN A 192 9.19 20.32 -0.31
CA ASN A 192 8.41 20.55 0.90
C ASN A 192 7.76 19.28 1.48
N TYR A 193 8.38 18.11 1.28
CA TYR A 193 8.01 16.90 2.01
C TYR A 193 8.66 16.89 3.40
N THR A 194 7.90 16.51 4.41
CA THR A 194 8.43 16.27 5.75
C THR A 194 9.10 14.89 5.78
N LEU A 195 10.39 14.84 6.12
CA LEU A 195 11.14 13.59 6.19
C LEU A 195 10.75 12.81 7.45
N LEU A 196 10.46 11.51 7.31
CA LEU A 196 10.12 10.63 8.41
C LEU A 196 10.89 9.31 8.30
N GLN A 197 11.37 8.81 9.43
CA GLN A 197 11.74 7.41 9.60
C GLN A 197 10.62 6.72 10.38
N THR A 198 10.01 5.69 9.80
CA THR A 198 8.85 5.03 10.41
C THR A 198 9.27 3.93 11.38
N PRO A 199 8.40 3.51 12.33
CA PRO A 199 8.56 2.21 12.99
C PRO A 199 8.56 1.08 11.95
N PHE A 200 9.42 0.08 12.11
CA PHE A 200 9.52 -1.05 11.17
C PHE A 200 8.64 -2.24 11.54
N PHE A 201 7.87 -2.10 12.61
CA PHE A 201 6.86 -3.05 13.03
C PHE A 201 5.60 -2.32 13.48
N MET A 202 4.44 -2.93 13.24
CA MET A 202 3.14 -2.42 13.65
C MET A 202 2.41 -3.48 14.48
N ARG A 203 1.57 -3.02 15.42
CA ARG A 203 0.64 -3.91 16.14
C ARG A 203 -0.35 -4.53 15.15
N LYS A 204 -0.80 -5.76 15.43
CA LYS A 204 -1.74 -6.49 14.58
C LYS A 204 -3.03 -5.71 14.29
N ASP A 205 -3.62 -5.07 15.31
CA ASP A 205 -4.85 -4.29 15.20
C ASP A 205 -4.71 -3.10 14.25
N ILE A 206 -3.56 -2.42 14.28
CA ILE A 206 -3.28 -1.27 13.41
C ILE A 206 -2.91 -1.72 11.99
N MET A 207 -2.09 -2.77 11.85
CA MET A 207 -1.76 -3.34 10.54
C MET A 207 -3.02 -3.80 9.80
N ALA A 208 -3.96 -4.42 10.52
CA ALA A 208 -5.22 -4.88 9.94
C ALA A 208 -6.08 -3.76 9.33
N LYS A 209 -5.92 -2.51 9.78
CA LYS A 209 -6.61 -1.35 9.21
C LYS A 209 -5.97 -0.83 7.90
N CYS A 210 -4.66 -1.09 7.70
CA CYS A 210 -3.90 -0.59 6.56
C CYS A 210 -3.72 -1.63 5.45
N ALA A 211 -3.50 -2.90 5.84
CA ALA A 211 -3.23 -4.01 4.92
C ALA A 211 -4.51 -4.78 4.57
N GLN A 212 -4.52 -5.36 3.38
CA GLN A 212 -5.53 -6.30 2.91
C GLN A 212 -5.30 -7.68 3.53
N LEU A 213 -6.36 -8.49 3.62
CA LEU A 213 -6.29 -9.81 4.23
C LEU A 213 -5.25 -10.71 3.54
N ALA A 214 -5.23 -10.74 2.20
CA ALA A 214 -4.28 -11.54 1.43
C ALA A 214 -2.81 -11.17 1.71
N GLN A 215 -2.53 -9.90 2.04
CA GLN A 215 -1.17 -9.45 2.35
C GLN A 215 -0.62 -10.06 3.65
N PHE A 216 -1.47 -10.44 4.60
CA PHE A 216 -1.01 -11.11 5.83
C PHE A 216 -0.34 -12.45 5.55
N ASP A 217 -0.90 -13.20 4.61
CA ASP A 217 -0.41 -14.52 4.24
C ASP A 217 0.79 -14.38 3.28
N GLU A 218 0.66 -13.54 2.26
CA GLU A 218 1.60 -13.49 1.13
C GLU A 218 2.81 -12.57 1.32
N GLU A 219 2.65 -11.46 2.06
CA GLU A 219 3.65 -10.39 2.13
C GLU A 219 4.24 -10.23 3.54
N LEU A 220 3.42 -10.24 4.58
CA LEU A 220 3.82 -9.76 5.91
C LEU A 220 4.49 -10.83 6.78
N TYR A 221 5.68 -10.54 7.29
CA TYR A 221 6.30 -11.32 8.36
C TYR A 221 5.65 -10.98 9.71
N LYS A 222 5.27 -12.02 10.46
CA LYS A 222 4.72 -11.90 11.81
C LYS A 222 5.82 -12.02 12.86
N VAL A 223 5.80 -11.14 13.85
CA VAL A 223 6.67 -11.17 15.04
C VAL A 223 5.83 -11.60 16.24
N THR A 224 6.17 -12.75 16.81
CA THR A 224 5.48 -13.37 17.95
C THR A 224 6.42 -13.49 19.14
N GLY A 225 5.90 -13.38 20.37
CA GLY A 225 6.69 -13.53 21.59
C GLY A 225 5.83 -13.32 22.84
N GLU A 226 6.45 -12.98 23.97
CA GLU A 226 5.72 -12.52 25.15
C GLU A 226 5.12 -11.13 24.89
N GLY A 227 3.78 -11.05 24.79
CA GLY A 227 3.04 -9.82 24.51
C GLY A 227 2.16 -9.92 23.25
N GLU A 228 1.75 -8.77 22.75
CA GLU A 228 0.89 -8.69 21.55
C GLU A 228 1.68 -8.94 20.27
N ASP A 229 1.06 -9.71 19.36
CA ASP A 229 1.56 -9.95 18.01
C ASP A 229 1.81 -8.65 17.24
N LYS A 230 2.95 -8.58 16.57
CA LYS A 230 3.32 -7.48 15.66
C LYS A 230 3.62 -8.02 14.27
N TYR A 231 3.70 -7.13 13.30
CA TYR A 231 4.08 -7.45 11.93
C TYR A 231 5.19 -6.51 11.47
N LEU A 232 6.20 -7.05 10.80
CA LEU A 232 7.17 -6.23 10.08
C LEU A 232 6.46 -5.55 8.90
N ILE A 233 6.84 -4.31 8.61
CA ILE A 233 6.22 -3.53 7.53
C ILE A 233 6.73 -4.00 6.16
N ALA A 234 5.83 -4.09 5.18
CA ALA A 234 6.18 -4.34 3.77
C ALA A 234 6.57 -3.04 3.03
N THR A 235 6.29 -1.89 3.64
CA THR A 235 6.59 -0.55 3.14
C THR A 235 6.31 0.51 4.21
N ALA A 236 7.04 1.64 4.19
CA ALA A 236 6.73 2.84 4.98
C ALA A 236 5.30 3.37 4.79
N GLU A 237 4.60 3.06 3.69
CA GLU A 237 3.19 3.42 3.50
C GLU A 237 2.31 2.95 4.67
N GLN A 238 2.50 1.73 5.16
CA GLN A 238 1.65 1.14 6.21
C GLN A 238 1.67 1.96 7.52
N PRO A 239 2.84 2.28 8.11
CA PRO A 239 2.90 3.14 9.29
C PRO A 239 2.57 4.61 8.98
N LEU A 240 2.83 5.12 7.76
CA LEU A 240 2.45 6.49 7.37
C LEU A 240 0.93 6.67 7.27
N CYS A 241 0.23 5.68 6.72
CA CYS A 241 -1.24 5.58 6.76
C CYS A 241 -1.75 5.70 8.19
N ALA A 242 -1.15 4.97 9.13
CA ALA A 242 -1.57 4.96 10.52
C ALA A 242 -1.08 6.17 11.35
N TYR A 243 -0.24 7.04 10.80
CA TYR A 243 0.34 8.17 11.54
C TYR A 243 -0.73 9.15 12.05
N HIS A 244 -1.82 9.29 11.29
CA HIS A 244 -2.98 10.14 11.60
C HIS A 244 -4.21 9.35 12.03
N LEU A 245 -4.01 8.17 12.63
CA LEU A 245 -5.12 7.32 13.09
C LEU A 245 -6.09 8.12 13.98
N ASP A 246 -7.38 8.06 13.63
CA ASP A 246 -8.47 8.75 14.33
C ASP A 246 -8.46 10.30 14.29
N ASP A 247 -7.54 10.93 13.56
CA ASP A 247 -7.43 12.39 13.48
C ASP A 247 -8.60 13.04 12.69
N TRP A 248 -8.81 14.33 12.99
CA TRP A 248 -9.56 15.26 12.16
C TRP A 248 -8.60 16.26 11.53
N ILE A 249 -8.43 16.19 10.22
CA ILE A 249 -7.50 17.04 9.46
C ILE A 249 -8.22 18.29 8.98
N HIS A 250 -7.73 19.44 9.43
CA HIS A 250 -8.30 20.72 9.04
C HIS A 250 -7.93 21.08 7.59
N PRO A 251 -8.82 21.68 6.79
CA PRO A 251 -8.53 22.01 5.39
C PRO A 251 -7.25 22.85 5.20
N SER A 252 -6.93 23.74 6.15
CA SER A 252 -5.71 24.57 6.09
C SER A 252 -4.40 23.82 6.29
N GLN A 253 -4.44 22.54 6.68
CA GLN A 253 -3.25 21.69 6.83
C GLN A 253 -2.93 20.94 5.53
N LEU A 254 -3.87 20.91 4.57
CA LEU A 254 -3.75 20.12 3.36
C LEU A 254 -3.12 20.95 2.20
N PRO A 255 -2.35 20.31 1.31
CA PRO A 255 -1.95 18.90 1.36
C PRO A 255 -0.82 18.65 2.39
N ILE A 256 -0.88 17.51 3.08
CA ILE A 256 0.22 17.03 3.94
C ILE A 256 1.08 16.09 3.10
N ARG A 257 2.41 16.27 3.15
CA ARG A 257 3.38 15.53 2.34
C ARG A 257 4.47 14.92 3.22
N TYR A 258 4.64 13.61 3.18
CA TYR A 258 5.65 12.85 3.91
C TYR A 258 6.59 12.10 2.98
N ALA A 259 7.89 12.19 3.26
CA ALA A 259 8.92 11.37 2.65
C ALA A 259 9.39 10.33 3.68
N GLY A 260 8.87 9.11 3.60
CA GLY A 260 9.17 8.04 4.53
C GLY A 260 10.36 7.19 4.11
N TYR A 261 11.30 6.95 5.01
CA TYR A 261 12.33 5.92 4.85
C TYR A 261 12.04 4.72 5.74
N SER A 262 12.18 3.53 5.16
CA SER A 262 12.19 2.29 5.92
C SER A 262 12.93 1.16 5.22
N THR A 263 13.45 0.23 6.01
CA THR A 263 13.66 -1.14 5.54
C THR A 263 12.30 -1.84 5.40
N CYS A 264 12.06 -2.46 4.25
CA CYS A 264 10.84 -3.15 3.89
C CYS A 264 11.05 -4.67 3.95
N PHE A 265 10.09 -5.39 4.52
CA PHE A 265 10.16 -6.84 4.67
C PHE A 265 9.01 -7.53 3.93
N ARG A 266 9.31 -8.40 2.97
CA ARG A 266 8.31 -9.13 2.18
C ARG A 266 8.62 -10.62 2.09
N LYS A 267 7.66 -11.47 2.43
CA LYS A 267 7.76 -12.94 2.27
C LYS A 267 7.89 -13.37 0.82
N GLU A 268 7.33 -12.59 -0.11
CA GLU A 268 7.36 -12.87 -1.55
C GLU A 268 6.77 -14.24 -1.94
N ALA A 269 5.79 -14.75 -1.18
CA ALA A 269 5.27 -16.11 -1.30
C ALA A 269 4.61 -16.40 -2.67
N GLY A 270 3.95 -15.39 -3.28
CA GLY A 270 3.28 -15.53 -4.59
C GLY A 270 4.20 -15.47 -5.82
N SER A 271 5.50 -15.18 -5.64
CA SER A 271 6.42 -14.84 -6.74
C SER A 271 7.24 -16.02 -7.31
N HIS A 272 6.73 -17.26 -7.24
CA HIS A 272 7.50 -18.47 -7.54
C HIS A 272 8.28 -18.39 -8.87
N GLY A 273 9.61 -18.23 -8.77
CA GLY A 273 10.55 -18.31 -9.90
C GLY A 273 10.78 -17.03 -10.72
N ARG A 274 10.08 -15.93 -10.45
CA ARG A 274 10.23 -14.68 -11.23
C ARG A 274 11.22 -13.71 -10.56
N ASP A 275 12.24 -13.29 -11.31
CA ASP A 275 13.23 -12.26 -10.91
C ASP A 275 13.96 -12.53 -9.59
N THR A 276 14.19 -13.80 -9.26
CA THR A 276 14.70 -14.25 -7.96
C THR A 276 16.22 -14.16 -7.80
N LEU A 277 16.95 -13.77 -8.86
CA LEU A 277 18.40 -13.68 -8.86
C LEU A 277 18.87 -12.26 -8.52
N GLY A 278 20.08 -12.17 -7.94
CA GLY A 278 20.66 -10.89 -7.54
C GLY A 278 19.95 -10.30 -6.33
N ILE A 279 19.80 -8.96 -6.33
CA ILE A 279 19.13 -8.19 -5.28
C ILE A 279 17.82 -7.53 -5.77
N PHE A 280 17.33 -7.88 -6.97
CA PHE A 280 16.14 -7.23 -7.55
C PHE A 280 14.83 -7.57 -6.82
N ARG A 281 14.64 -8.84 -6.45
CA ARG A 281 13.49 -9.31 -5.66
C ARG A 281 13.98 -10.09 -4.44
N VAL A 282 13.93 -9.45 -3.28
CA VAL A 282 14.51 -9.93 -2.02
C VAL A 282 13.55 -9.77 -0.87
N HIS A 283 13.82 -10.45 0.26
CA HIS A 283 12.96 -10.38 1.45
C HIS A 283 13.11 -9.08 2.23
N GLN A 284 14.26 -8.41 2.10
CA GLN A 284 14.59 -7.18 2.79
C GLN A 284 15.18 -6.21 1.77
N PHE A 285 14.67 -4.98 1.73
CA PHE A 285 15.16 -3.92 0.84
C PHE A 285 14.87 -2.54 1.44
N GLU A 286 15.58 -1.49 1.02
CA GLU A 286 15.30 -0.12 1.46
C GLU A 286 14.42 0.63 0.46
N LYS A 287 13.56 1.50 0.98
CA LYS A 287 12.67 2.32 0.16
C LYS A 287 12.50 3.72 0.74
N VAL A 288 12.54 4.71 -0.15
CA VAL A 288 12.04 6.07 0.10
C VAL A 288 10.66 6.18 -0.52
N GLU A 289 9.67 6.47 0.31
CA GLU A 289 8.25 6.53 0.00
C GLU A 289 7.75 7.98 0.03
N GLN A 290 6.96 8.37 -0.95
CA GLN A 290 6.11 9.56 -0.92
C GLN A 290 4.74 9.15 -0.38
N PHE A 291 4.25 9.85 0.64
CA PHE A 291 2.89 9.67 1.15
C PHE A 291 2.21 11.02 1.28
N CYS A 292 1.03 11.16 0.68
CA CYS A 292 0.31 12.43 0.67
C CYS A 292 -1.12 12.26 1.19
N ILE A 293 -1.57 13.26 1.94
CA ILE A 293 -2.94 13.40 2.41
C ILE A 293 -3.51 14.65 1.76
N THR A 294 -4.63 14.51 1.06
CA THR A 294 -5.23 15.59 0.27
C THR A 294 -6.70 15.81 0.63
N SER A 295 -7.25 16.94 0.18
CA SER A 295 -8.68 17.15 0.26
C SER A 295 -9.40 16.13 -0.63
N PRO A 296 -10.54 15.59 -0.19
CA PRO A 296 -11.42 14.78 -1.05
C PRO A 296 -12.21 15.64 -2.05
N ASN A 297 -12.14 16.97 -1.96
CA ASN A 297 -12.94 17.88 -2.78
C ASN A 297 -12.21 18.25 -4.08
N GLY A 298 -12.97 18.56 -5.13
CA GLY A 298 -12.40 18.98 -6.41
C GLY A 298 -11.54 17.90 -7.04
N ASN A 299 -10.38 18.31 -7.57
CA ASN A 299 -9.43 17.41 -8.22
C ASN A 299 -8.15 17.20 -7.39
N ASP A 300 -8.08 17.73 -6.16
CA ASP A 300 -6.85 17.82 -5.35
C ASP A 300 -6.09 16.50 -5.24
N SER A 301 -6.81 15.39 -5.00
CA SER A 301 -6.17 14.06 -4.92
C SER A 301 -5.63 13.57 -6.27
N TRP A 302 -6.30 13.86 -7.37
CA TRP A 302 -5.87 13.44 -8.70
C TRP A 302 -4.70 14.30 -9.20
N ASP A 303 -4.72 15.61 -8.92
CA ASP A 303 -3.60 16.50 -9.21
C ASP A 303 -2.35 16.08 -8.40
N MET A 304 -2.53 15.70 -7.13
CA MET A 304 -1.44 15.13 -6.33
C MET A 304 -0.96 13.78 -6.87
N HIS A 305 -1.84 12.94 -7.41
CA HIS A 305 -1.44 11.66 -8.03
C HIS A 305 -0.49 11.90 -9.21
N GLU A 306 -0.80 12.87 -10.07
CA GLU A 306 0.05 13.27 -11.20
C GLU A 306 1.34 13.97 -10.71
N GLU A 307 1.30 14.77 -9.64
CA GLU A 307 2.49 15.38 -9.01
C GLU A 307 3.45 14.32 -8.45
N MET A 308 2.93 13.31 -7.73
CA MET A 308 3.73 12.27 -7.09
C MET A 308 4.45 11.38 -8.12
N ILE A 309 3.77 10.95 -9.20
CA ILE A 309 4.43 10.20 -10.27
C ILE A 309 5.45 11.07 -11.00
N LYS A 310 5.16 12.37 -11.18
CA LYS A 310 6.11 13.32 -11.78
C LYS A 310 7.37 13.49 -10.91
N ASN A 311 7.24 13.50 -9.58
CA ASN A 311 8.39 13.53 -8.69
C ASN A 311 9.29 12.31 -8.91
N SER A 312 8.71 11.12 -9.03
CA SER A 312 9.47 9.90 -9.34
C SER A 312 10.10 9.97 -10.73
N GLU A 313 9.35 10.41 -11.75
CA GLU A 313 9.90 10.64 -13.10
C GLU A 313 11.11 11.58 -13.10
N ASP A 314 11.01 12.73 -12.41
CA ASP A 314 12.10 13.70 -12.33
C ASP A 314 13.31 13.15 -11.55
N PHE A 315 13.09 12.32 -10.53
CA PHE A 315 14.16 11.63 -9.81
C PHE A 315 14.95 10.69 -10.74
N TYR A 316 14.25 9.87 -11.53
CA TYR A 316 14.91 8.96 -12.48
C TYR A 316 15.53 9.69 -13.69
N LYS A 317 15.04 10.89 -14.05
CA LYS A 317 15.73 11.78 -15.00
C LYS A 317 17.05 12.31 -14.44
N GLU A 318 17.10 12.71 -13.16
CA GLU A 318 18.36 13.13 -12.52
C GLU A 318 19.37 11.97 -12.42
N LEU A 319 18.88 10.73 -12.30
CA LEU A 319 19.70 9.51 -12.42
C LEU A 319 20.01 9.12 -13.87
N ASN A 320 19.48 9.82 -14.87
CA ASN A 320 19.59 9.52 -16.30
C ASN A 320 19.32 8.05 -16.63
N ILE A 321 18.25 7.49 -16.06
CA ILE A 321 17.76 6.14 -16.33
C ILE A 321 16.61 6.24 -17.35
N PRO A 322 16.67 5.56 -18.51
CA PRO A 322 15.53 5.49 -19.41
C PRO A 322 14.38 4.71 -18.77
N TYR A 323 13.16 5.20 -18.89
CA TYR A 323 11.99 4.59 -18.27
C TYR A 323 10.72 4.77 -19.11
N GLN A 324 9.68 4.02 -18.75
CA GLN A 324 8.31 4.27 -19.18
C GLN A 324 7.37 4.35 -17.98
N VAL A 325 6.29 5.10 -18.11
CA VAL A 325 5.19 5.13 -17.14
C VAL A 325 4.01 4.39 -17.76
N VAL A 326 3.49 3.40 -17.03
CA VAL A 326 2.37 2.58 -17.46
C VAL A 326 1.17 2.75 -16.53
N ALA A 327 -0.03 2.80 -17.10
CA ALA A 327 -1.28 2.70 -16.35
C ALA A 327 -1.63 1.23 -16.15
N ILE A 328 -1.81 0.86 -14.89
CA ILE A 328 -2.06 -0.52 -14.52
C ILE A 328 -3.51 -0.88 -14.79
N VAL A 329 -3.71 -2.05 -15.39
CA VAL A 329 -5.04 -2.57 -15.72
C VAL A 329 -5.87 -2.87 -14.48
N SER A 330 -7.18 -2.77 -14.60
CA SER A 330 -8.13 -2.88 -13.49
C SER A 330 -8.03 -4.20 -12.72
N GLY A 331 -7.75 -5.33 -13.37
CA GLY A 331 -7.60 -6.64 -12.71
C GLY A 331 -6.32 -6.79 -11.90
N ALA A 332 -5.32 -5.92 -12.10
CA ALA A 332 -4.05 -5.92 -11.37
C ALA A 332 -3.96 -4.81 -10.29
N LEU A 333 -5.06 -4.06 -10.09
CA LEU A 333 -5.15 -3.12 -8.97
C LEU A 333 -5.39 -3.89 -7.67
N ASN A 334 -4.64 -3.54 -6.64
CA ASN A 334 -4.98 -3.96 -5.29
C ASN A 334 -6.30 -3.31 -4.85
N ASP A 335 -6.92 -3.83 -3.79
CA ASP A 335 -8.22 -3.33 -3.32
C ASP A 335 -8.20 -1.86 -2.89
N ALA A 336 -7.06 -1.31 -2.48
CA ALA A 336 -6.98 0.07 -2.02
C ALA A 336 -6.95 1.08 -3.17
N ALA A 337 -6.25 0.77 -4.28
CA ALA A 337 -6.03 1.72 -5.36
C ALA A 337 -7.27 1.92 -6.24
N ALA A 338 -7.67 3.17 -6.45
CA ALA A 338 -8.65 3.56 -7.46
C ALA A 338 -8.00 3.70 -8.86
N LYS A 339 -6.72 4.09 -8.89
CA LYS A 339 -5.87 4.22 -10.09
C LYS A 339 -4.41 4.04 -9.66
N LYS A 340 -3.61 3.36 -10.49
CA LYS A 340 -2.18 3.10 -10.23
C LYS A 340 -1.36 3.34 -11.49
N TYR A 341 -0.22 4.01 -11.30
CA TYR A 341 0.84 4.13 -12.29
C TYR A 341 2.07 3.40 -11.79
N ASP A 342 2.73 2.66 -12.68
CA ASP A 342 4.07 2.16 -12.41
C ASP A 342 5.07 2.88 -13.32
N LEU A 343 6.23 3.25 -12.77
CA LEU A 343 7.39 3.66 -13.56
C LEU A 343 8.34 2.48 -13.64
N GLU A 344 8.60 2.06 -14.87
CA GLU A 344 9.42 0.91 -15.19
C GLU A 344 10.73 1.38 -15.82
N GLY A 345 11.86 1.08 -15.19
CA GLY A 345 13.19 1.42 -15.69
C GLY A 345 13.68 0.42 -16.74
N TRP A 346 14.50 0.87 -17.68
CA TRP A 346 15.06 0.04 -18.73
C TRP A 346 16.20 -0.84 -18.22
N PHE A 347 16.13 -2.14 -18.46
CA PHE A 347 17.18 -3.12 -18.14
C PHE A 347 17.83 -3.62 -19.43
N PRO A 348 18.95 -3.02 -19.87
CA PRO A 348 19.49 -3.22 -21.21
C PRO A 348 20.01 -4.64 -21.48
N ALA A 349 20.45 -5.38 -20.46
CA ALA A 349 20.92 -6.76 -20.66
C ALA A 349 19.77 -7.70 -21.07
N SER A 350 18.58 -7.47 -20.51
CA SER A 350 17.36 -8.24 -20.81
C SER A 350 16.43 -7.57 -21.83
N LYS A 351 16.77 -6.35 -22.26
CA LYS A 351 16.02 -5.54 -23.22
C LYS A 351 14.53 -5.40 -22.86
N THR A 352 14.25 -5.19 -21.58
CA THR A 352 12.90 -5.02 -21.06
C THR A 352 12.84 -3.90 -20.05
N TYR A 353 11.66 -3.32 -19.89
CA TYR A 353 11.35 -2.48 -18.75
C TYR A 353 10.98 -3.35 -17.55
N ARG A 354 11.30 -2.87 -16.34
CA ARG A 354 10.93 -3.50 -15.06
C ARG A 354 10.53 -2.45 -14.04
N GLU A 355 9.51 -2.75 -13.25
CA GLU A 355 8.97 -1.87 -12.21
C GLU A 355 10.04 -1.42 -11.20
N LEU A 356 10.24 -0.10 -11.09
CA LEU A 356 11.05 0.54 -10.05
C LEU A 356 10.19 1.32 -9.05
N VAL A 357 9.05 1.83 -9.51
CA VAL A 357 8.13 2.65 -8.74
C VAL A 357 6.70 2.23 -9.03
N SER A 358 5.88 2.27 -7.99
CA SER A 358 4.42 2.26 -8.09
C SER A 358 3.86 3.50 -7.41
N CYS A 359 2.77 4.06 -7.94
CA CYS A 359 2.13 5.29 -7.49
C CYS A 359 0.61 5.16 -7.56
N SER A 360 -0.05 5.19 -6.40
CA SER A 360 -1.49 4.94 -6.29
C SER A 360 -2.24 6.12 -5.66
N ASN A 361 -3.42 6.39 -6.19
CA ASN A 361 -4.45 7.15 -5.49
C ASN A 361 -5.44 6.15 -4.87
N CYS A 362 -5.54 6.15 -3.53
CA CYS A 362 -6.40 5.25 -2.78
C CYS A 362 -7.71 5.92 -2.33
N THR A 363 -7.96 7.16 -2.77
CA THR A 363 -9.11 7.98 -2.36
C THR A 363 -9.33 7.90 -0.85
N ASP A 364 -10.57 7.81 -0.40
CA ASP A 364 -10.91 7.66 1.01
C ASP A 364 -10.86 6.21 1.52
N TYR A 365 -10.52 5.23 0.67
CA TYR A 365 -10.64 3.80 1.00
C TYR A 365 -9.88 3.41 2.27
N GLN A 366 -8.61 3.82 2.37
CA GLN A 366 -7.76 3.55 3.54
C GLN A 366 -8.15 4.44 4.73
N SER A 367 -8.38 5.73 4.47
CA SER A 367 -8.73 6.71 5.51
C SER A 367 -10.00 6.36 6.29
N ARG A 368 -10.98 5.68 5.66
CA ARG A 368 -12.21 5.22 6.31
C ARG A 368 -11.95 4.19 7.40
N ARG A 369 -11.06 3.21 7.16
CA ARG A 369 -10.72 2.18 8.17
C ARG A 369 -9.84 2.75 9.29
N LEU A 370 -9.02 3.73 8.94
CA LEU A 370 -8.13 4.44 9.85
C LEU A 370 -8.80 5.62 10.55
N GLU A 371 -10.05 5.90 10.18
CA GLU A 371 -10.86 6.98 10.74
C GLU A 371 -10.18 8.37 10.64
N ILE A 372 -9.48 8.63 9.52
CA ILE A 372 -8.81 9.90 9.23
C ILE A 372 -9.78 10.82 8.50
N ARG A 373 -10.31 11.80 9.22
CA ARG A 373 -11.48 12.58 8.78
C ARG A 373 -11.06 13.94 8.24
N TYR A 374 -11.84 14.46 7.30
CA TYR A 374 -11.65 15.80 6.74
C TYR A 374 -12.56 16.79 7.48
N GLY A 375 -12.01 17.95 7.88
CA GLY A 375 -12.76 19.03 8.50
C GLY A 375 -12.65 19.07 10.02
N GLN A 376 -13.74 19.47 10.69
CA GLN A 376 -13.81 19.57 12.14
C GLN A 376 -14.97 18.73 12.66
N LYS A 377 -14.81 18.16 13.85
CA LYS A 377 -15.86 17.43 14.54
C LYS A 377 -17.00 18.37 14.95
N LYS A 378 -18.06 18.47 14.15
CA LYS A 378 -19.29 19.20 14.51
C LYS A 378 -20.24 18.27 15.27
N SER A 379 -20.88 18.78 16.33
CA SER A 379 -21.76 17.99 17.21
C SER A 379 -22.98 17.37 16.51
N ASN A 380 -23.38 17.91 15.34
CA ASN A 380 -24.59 17.53 14.61
C ASN A 380 -24.31 16.93 13.23
N GLU A 381 -23.05 16.64 12.89
CA GLU A 381 -22.71 16.10 11.57
C GLU A 381 -23.04 14.61 11.50
N GLN A 382 -24.05 14.25 10.69
CA GLN A 382 -24.47 12.87 10.54
C GLN A 382 -23.56 12.06 9.59
N VAL A 383 -22.78 12.73 8.73
CA VAL A 383 -21.91 12.10 7.74
C VAL A 383 -20.51 12.64 7.87
N LYS A 384 -19.56 11.76 8.18
CA LYS A 384 -18.14 12.09 8.20
C LYS A 384 -17.64 12.15 6.76
N GLN A 385 -16.88 13.20 6.44
CA GLN A 385 -16.06 13.23 5.24
C GLN A 385 -14.65 12.75 5.61
N TYR A 386 -13.97 12.09 4.67
CA TYR A 386 -12.65 11.51 4.88
C TYR A 386 -11.66 12.09 3.89
N VAL A 387 -10.39 12.20 4.28
CA VAL A 387 -9.30 12.67 3.40
C VAL A 387 -8.97 11.62 2.33
N HIS A 388 -8.33 12.04 1.24
CA HIS A 388 -7.78 11.09 0.28
C HIS A 388 -6.31 10.78 0.61
N LEU A 389 -5.96 9.50 0.56
CA LEU A 389 -4.60 9.00 0.81
C LEU A 389 -3.95 8.53 -0.48
N LEU A 390 -2.69 8.94 -0.68
CA LEU A 390 -1.90 8.60 -1.84
C LEU A 390 -0.51 8.14 -1.42
N ASN A 391 0.03 7.18 -2.16
CA ASN A 391 1.37 6.65 -1.95
C ASN A 391 2.13 6.57 -3.29
N SER A 392 3.45 6.70 -3.23
CA SER A 392 4.32 6.47 -4.36
C SER A 392 5.73 6.14 -3.91
N THR A 393 6.30 5.07 -4.44
CA THR A 393 7.74 4.86 -4.33
C THR A 393 8.48 6.03 -5.00
N LEU A 394 9.44 6.65 -4.31
CA LEU A 394 10.43 7.49 -4.98
C LEU A 394 11.56 6.61 -5.53
N THR A 395 12.10 5.75 -4.67
CA THR A 395 13.13 4.77 -5.02
C THR A 395 13.07 3.57 -4.08
N ALA A 396 12.92 2.37 -4.63
CA ALA A 396 13.34 1.13 -3.99
C ALA A 396 14.81 0.91 -4.34
N THR A 397 15.69 0.98 -3.35
CA THR A 397 17.11 1.20 -3.59
C THR A 397 17.76 0.01 -4.26
N GLU A 398 17.48 -1.23 -3.85
CA GLU A 398 18.07 -2.43 -4.46
C GLU A 398 17.69 -2.58 -5.93
N ARG A 399 16.43 -2.35 -6.29
CA ARG A 399 15.99 -2.37 -7.70
C ARG A 399 16.65 -1.26 -8.51
N THR A 400 16.77 -0.08 -7.91
CA THR A 400 17.42 1.08 -8.55
C THR A 400 18.91 0.85 -8.71
N ILE A 401 19.59 0.22 -7.75
CA ILE A 401 20.98 -0.24 -7.87
C ILE A 401 21.10 -1.16 -9.07
N CYS A 402 20.27 -2.21 -9.18
CA CYS A 402 20.32 -3.12 -10.34
C CYS A 402 20.19 -2.37 -11.67
N CYS A 403 19.27 -1.38 -11.75
CA CYS A 403 19.08 -0.58 -12.95
C CYS A 403 20.28 0.33 -13.26
N ILE A 404 20.88 0.97 -12.24
CA ILE A 404 22.10 1.77 -12.38
C ILE A 404 23.24 0.91 -12.91
N LEU A 405 23.48 -0.26 -12.30
CA LEU A 405 24.56 -1.15 -12.71
C LEU A 405 24.45 -1.50 -14.20
N GLU A 406 23.28 -1.91 -14.67
CA GLU A 406 23.13 -2.29 -16.08
C GLU A 406 23.25 -1.10 -17.05
N ASN A 407 22.74 0.07 -16.70
CA ASN A 407 22.78 1.24 -17.59
C ASN A 407 24.14 1.95 -17.61
N TYR A 408 24.87 1.94 -16.50
CA TYR A 408 26.15 2.66 -16.33
C TYR A 408 27.41 1.78 -16.49
N GLN A 409 27.26 0.52 -16.88
CA GLN A 409 28.40 -0.37 -17.07
C GLN A 409 29.36 0.06 -18.20
N LYS A 410 30.65 -0.07 -17.94
CA LYS A 410 31.77 0.04 -18.88
C LYS A 410 32.48 -1.32 -18.98
N GLU A 411 33.57 -1.36 -19.75
CA GLU A 411 34.34 -2.58 -19.95
C GLU A 411 34.96 -3.12 -18.65
N ASP A 412 35.36 -2.22 -17.76
CA ASP A 412 36.18 -2.47 -16.56
C ASP A 412 35.51 -2.04 -15.24
N GLY A 413 34.26 -1.58 -15.27
CA GLY A 413 33.57 -1.11 -14.08
C GLY A 413 32.22 -0.46 -14.35
N ILE A 414 31.74 0.34 -13.38
CA ILE A 414 30.47 1.07 -13.45
C ILE A 414 30.70 2.55 -13.15
N GLU A 415 30.19 3.44 -14.00
CA GLU A 415 30.13 4.87 -13.69
C GLU A 415 29.04 5.17 -12.66
N ILE A 416 29.31 6.09 -11.74
CA ILE A 416 28.30 6.56 -10.77
C ILE A 416 27.51 7.73 -11.39
N PRO A 417 26.16 7.67 -11.39
CA PRO A 417 25.32 8.79 -11.85
C PRO A 417 25.74 10.10 -11.16
N ILE A 418 25.84 11.19 -11.93
CA ILE A 418 26.32 12.49 -11.43
C ILE A 418 25.54 12.94 -10.19
N ALA A 419 24.22 12.74 -10.17
CA ALA A 419 23.36 13.08 -9.03
C ALA A 419 23.71 12.36 -7.72
N LEU A 420 24.33 11.17 -7.80
CA LEU A 420 24.71 10.37 -6.62
C LEU A 420 26.13 10.63 -6.14
N GLN A 421 27.02 11.20 -6.97
CA GLN A 421 28.42 11.43 -6.63
C GLN A 421 28.62 12.24 -5.34
N PRO A 422 27.85 13.32 -5.05
CA PRO A 422 27.97 14.04 -3.78
C PRO A 422 27.66 13.18 -2.55
N PHE A 423 26.77 12.21 -2.67
CA PHE A 423 26.37 11.30 -1.59
C PHE A 423 27.28 10.06 -1.50
N MET A 424 28.09 9.82 -2.53
CA MET A 424 29.10 8.77 -2.61
C MET A 424 30.50 9.24 -2.18
N GLY A 425 30.61 10.41 -1.52
CA GLY A 425 31.90 10.97 -1.12
C GLY A 425 32.78 11.39 -2.30
N GLY A 426 32.18 11.73 -3.44
CA GLY A 426 32.89 12.10 -4.67
C GLY A 426 33.35 10.93 -5.54
N ILE A 427 33.01 9.68 -5.20
CA ILE A 427 33.31 8.52 -6.05
C ILE A 427 32.54 8.66 -7.37
N THR A 428 33.26 8.60 -8.49
CA THR A 428 32.70 8.73 -9.84
C THR A 428 32.68 7.41 -10.62
N PHE A 429 33.48 6.42 -10.20
CA PHE A 429 33.65 5.14 -10.90
C PHE A 429 33.92 4.00 -9.92
N LEU A 430 33.33 2.83 -10.18
CA LEU A 430 33.54 1.59 -9.43
C LEU A 430 34.23 0.55 -10.33
N PRO A 431 35.52 0.26 -10.14
CA PRO A 431 36.23 -0.74 -10.94
C PRO A 431 35.81 -2.17 -10.53
N PHE A 432 35.85 -3.11 -11.48
CA PHE A 432 35.68 -4.52 -11.18
C PHE A 432 36.82 -5.05 -10.30
N GLN A 433 36.45 -5.83 -9.27
CA GLN A 433 37.39 -6.45 -8.34
C GLN A 433 37.91 -7.80 -8.86
N SER A 434 37.21 -8.42 -9.81
CA SER A 434 37.60 -9.66 -10.47
C SER A 434 37.68 -9.47 -11.99
N ILE A 435 38.62 -10.19 -12.62
CA ILE A 435 38.79 -10.14 -14.08
C ILE A 435 37.55 -10.82 -14.71
N PRO A 436 36.84 -10.16 -15.63
CA PRO A 436 35.73 -10.79 -16.33
C PRO A 436 36.22 -12.08 -17.01
N ALA A 437 35.51 -13.19 -16.83
CA ALA A 437 35.89 -14.44 -17.48
C ALA A 437 35.94 -14.22 -19.00
N THR A 438 37.13 -14.22 -19.60
CA THR A 438 37.27 -14.20 -21.05
C THR A 438 36.55 -15.42 -21.61
N GLU A 439 35.63 -15.22 -22.56
CA GLU A 439 34.95 -16.28 -23.31
C GLU A 439 35.96 -17.38 -23.66
N ALA A 440 35.84 -18.54 -23.02
CA ALA A 440 36.74 -19.66 -23.25
C ALA A 440 36.63 -20.03 -24.74
N LYS A 441 37.67 -19.68 -25.52
CA LYS A 441 37.81 -20.12 -26.92
C LYS A 441 37.54 -21.62 -26.96
N GLY A 442 36.48 -21.99 -27.69
CA GLY A 442 35.94 -23.34 -27.72
C GLY A 442 37.03 -24.40 -27.83
N LYS A 443 37.05 -25.31 -26.85
CA LYS A 443 37.66 -26.62 -27.06
C LYS A 443 36.89 -27.27 -28.20
N LYS A 444 37.46 -27.23 -29.41
CA LYS A 444 37.10 -28.13 -30.49
C LYS A 444 37.20 -29.55 -29.93
N SER A 445 36.06 -30.21 -29.74
CA SER A 445 36.03 -31.66 -29.61
C SER A 445 36.62 -32.23 -30.90
N LYS A 446 37.76 -32.91 -30.78
CA LYS A 446 38.24 -33.80 -31.84
C LYS A 446 37.51 -35.13 -31.67
N ALA A 447 36.90 -35.54 -32.78
CA ALA A 447 36.47 -36.87 -33.23
C ALA A 447 36.22 -37.96 -32.18
#